data_AF-A0A936JXG7-F1
#
_entry.id   AF-A0A936JXG7-F1
#
_cell.length_a   1.000
_cell.length_b   1.000
_cell.length_c   1.000
_cell.angle_alpha   90.00
_cell.angle_beta   90.00
_cell.angle_gamma   90.00
#
_symmetry.space_group_name_H-M   'P 1'
#
loop_
_entity.id
_entity.type
_entity.pdbx_description
1 polymer ?
#
loop_
_entity_poly.entity_id
_entity_poly.type
_entity_poly.pdbx_seq_one_letter_code
_entity_poly.pdbx_strand_id
1 'polypeptide(L)'
;MKKYIVSLALGLMIIAGMSSCFHHRHDISIAVSEDEDEYEMDADYGKSKSHAVQVYLNNHLLTNSNTSVHNGFVDDEITLDDESTFYINANPGELSIRINKNENSEESCERVKRICEDIKVIIEDN
;
A
#
# COMPACT_ATOMS: atom_id res chain seq x y z
N MET A 1 -57.90 13.73 -10.75
CA MET A 1 -56.90 13.09 -9.86
C MET A 1 -55.71 12.52 -10.65
N LYS A 2 -55.08 13.32 -11.52
CA LYS A 2 -53.89 12.90 -12.30
C LYS A 2 -52.73 13.91 -12.24
N LYS A 3 -52.94 15.05 -11.57
CA LYS A 3 -51.93 16.12 -11.46
C LYS A 3 -51.03 16.00 -10.23
N TYR A 4 -51.41 15.17 -9.26
CA TYR A 4 -50.64 14.97 -8.01
C TYR A 4 -49.58 13.86 -8.11
N ILE A 5 -49.66 13.00 -9.14
CA ILE A 5 -48.67 11.93 -9.37
C ILE A 5 -47.37 12.55 -9.90
N VAL A 6 -47.45 13.63 -10.69
CA VAL A 6 -46.27 14.31 -11.25
C VAL A 6 -45.51 15.12 -10.19
N SER A 7 -46.21 15.70 -9.21
CA SER A 7 -45.56 16.46 -8.11
C SER A 7 -44.90 15.57 -7.04
N LEU A 8 -45.22 14.28 -6.98
CA LEU A 8 -44.60 13.37 -6.01
C LEU A 8 -43.23 12.82 -6.48
N ALA A 9 -42.93 12.93 -7.78
CA ALA A 9 -41.66 12.48 -8.36
C ALA A 9 -40.53 13.53 -8.30
N LEU A 10 -40.84 14.78 -7.95
CA LEU A 10 -39.86 15.89 -7.92
C LEU A 10 -39.30 16.20 -6.52
N GLY A 11 -39.85 15.61 -5.45
CA GLY A 11 -39.44 15.87 -4.07
C GLY A 11 -38.37 14.92 -3.49
N LEU A 12 -38.01 13.85 -4.21
CA LEU A 12 -37.14 12.77 -3.70
C LEU A 12 -35.72 12.76 -4.31
N MET A 13 -35.30 13.86 -4.95
CA MET A 13 -33.99 13.97 -5.61
C MET A 13 -32.97 14.89 -4.89
N ILE A 14 -33.21 15.30 -3.64
CA ILE A 14 -32.34 16.29 -2.94
C ILE A 14 -31.73 15.75 -1.63
N ILE A 15 -31.60 14.43 -1.46
CA ILE A 15 -30.88 13.86 -0.30
C ILE A 15 -29.86 12.78 -0.74
N ALA A 16 -29.39 12.87 -1.99
CA ALA A 16 -28.26 12.07 -2.44
C ALA A 16 -26.96 12.85 -2.17
N GLY A 17 -26.34 12.53 -1.03
CA GLY A 17 -24.90 12.38 -0.94
C GLY A 17 -24.05 13.62 -1.14
N MET A 18 -24.15 14.60 -0.24
CA MET A 18 -22.96 15.39 0.09
C MET A 18 -22.23 14.71 1.25
N SER A 19 -21.72 13.50 1.01
CA SER A 19 -20.56 12.99 1.75
C SER A 19 -19.41 13.88 1.33
N SER A 20 -19.22 14.97 2.07
CA SER A 20 -18.10 15.86 1.91
C SER A 20 -16.84 15.09 2.33
N CYS A 21 -16.24 14.37 1.39
CA CYS A 21 -14.87 13.89 1.54
C CYS A 21 -13.99 15.14 1.55
N PHE A 22 -13.66 15.61 2.76
CA PHE A 22 -12.55 16.51 3.00
C PHE A 22 -11.26 15.77 2.58
N HIS A 23 -10.93 15.84 1.30
CA HIS A 23 -9.65 15.38 0.78
C HIS A 23 -8.56 16.33 1.26
N HIS A 24 -8.06 16.12 2.48
CA HIS A 24 -6.69 16.51 2.80
C HIS A 24 -5.79 15.48 2.13
N ARG A 25 -5.55 15.63 0.82
CA ARG A 25 -4.46 14.90 0.17
C ARG A 25 -3.16 15.45 0.75
N HIS A 26 -2.66 14.82 1.82
CA HIS A 26 -1.22 14.69 1.92
C HIS A 26 -0.76 14.01 0.63
N ASP A 27 0.28 14.53 0.00
CA ASP A 27 0.78 14.03 -1.28
C ASP A 27 1.26 12.59 -1.10
N ILE A 28 0.36 11.64 -1.35
CA ILE A 28 0.64 10.21 -1.43
C ILE A 28 0.90 9.91 -2.90
N SER A 29 2.04 9.30 -3.19
CA SER A 29 2.39 8.79 -4.51
C SER A 29 2.72 7.31 -4.34
N ILE A 30 2.09 6.44 -5.12
CA ILE A 30 2.39 5.01 -5.14
C ILE A 30 2.55 4.61 -6.60
N ALA A 31 3.71 4.10 -6.96
CA ALA A 31 4.04 3.59 -8.27
C ALA A 31 4.33 2.09 -8.15
N VAL A 32 3.78 1.31 -9.08
CA VAL A 32 4.06 -0.13 -9.19
C VAL A 32 4.50 -0.39 -10.62
N SER A 33 5.70 -0.93 -10.78
CA SER A 33 6.29 -1.40 -12.03
C SER A 33 6.37 -2.92 -12.00
N GLU A 34 5.97 -3.53 -13.11
CA GLU A 34 6.08 -4.97 -13.26
C GLU A 34 6.42 -5.32 -14.71
N ASP A 35 7.51 -6.07 -14.91
CA ASP A 35 7.89 -6.64 -16.20
C ASP A 35 8.10 -8.17 -16.11
N GLU A 36 8.76 -8.79 -17.07
CA GLU A 36 8.97 -10.24 -17.07
C GLU A 36 9.93 -10.70 -15.96
N ASP A 37 10.88 -9.84 -15.56
CA ASP A 37 12.00 -10.17 -14.70
C ASP A 37 11.84 -9.60 -13.28
N GLU A 38 11.13 -8.48 -13.12
CA GLU A 38 11.09 -7.73 -11.87
C GLU A 38 9.67 -7.29 -11.49
N TYR A 39 9.46 -7.15 -10.19
CA TYR A 39 8.37 -6.39 -9.60
C TYR A 39 8.94 -5.35 -8.65
N GLU A 40 8.46 -4.11 -8.76
CA GLU A 40 8.88 -2.98 -7.95
C GLU A 40 7.66 -2.17 -7.49
N MET A 41 7.69 -1.74 -6.24
CA MET A 41 6.77 -0.74 -5.70
C MET A 41 7.57 0.38 -5.05
N ASP A 42 7.27 1.62 -5.46
CA ASP A 42 7.73 2.85 -4.79
C ASP A 42 6.54 3.60 -4.19
N ALA A 43 6.70 4.10 -2.98
CA ALA A 43 5.67 4.86 -2.29
C ALA A 43 6.27 6.05 -1.53
N ASP A 44 5.77 7.24 -1.85
CA ASP A 44 5.96 8.47 -1.08
C ASP A 44 4.70 8.76 -0.27
N TYR A 45 4.86 9.07 1.01
CA TYR A 45 3.74 9.29 1.92
C TYR A 45 4.10 10.19 3.10
N GLY A 46 3.07 10.69 3.79
CA GLY A 46 3.27 11.54 4.97
C GLY A 46 4.01 10.80 6.09
N LYS A 47 5.01 11.44 6.70
CA LYS A 47 5.82 10.87 7.80
C LYS A 47 5.01 10.34 9.00
N SER A 48 3.76 10.77 9.16
CA SER A 48 2.84 10.26 10.18
C SER A 48 2.50 8.78 9.97
N LYS A 49 2.59 8.25 8.74
CA LYS A 49 2.32 6.85 8.40
C LYS A 49 3.54 5.94 8.52
N SER A 50 4.75 6.51 8.64
CA SER A 50 6.01 5.74 8.69
C SER A 50 6.05 4.72 9.83
N HIS A 51 5.46 5.04 10.99
CA HIS A 51 5.40 4.10 12.10
C HIS A 51 4.50 2.89 11.79
N ALA A 52 3.34 3.12 11.16
CA ALA A 52 2.42 2.04 10.80
C ALA A 52 3.03 1.12 9.74
N VAL A 53 3.69 1.69 8.72
CA VAL A 53 4.42 0.94 7.70
C VAL A 53 5.55 0.12 8.33
N GLN A 54 6.36 0.71 9.22
CA GLN A 54 7.44 0.01 9.92
C GLN A 54 6.92 -1.17 10.75
N VAL A 55 5.83 -0.97 11.51
CA VAL A 55 5.24 -2.04 12.33
C VAL A 55 4.74 -3.18 11.44
N TYR A 56 4.08 -2.86 10.33
CA TYR A 56 3.62 -3.86 9.38
C TYR A 56 4.78 -4.66 8.78
N LEU A 57 5.82 -3.98 8.28
CA LEU A 57 7.02 -4.63 7.72
C LEU A 57 7.69 -5.55 8.74
N ASN A 58 7.87 -5.09 9.98
CA ASN A 58 8.47 -5.92 11.03
C ASN A 58 7.64 -7.18 11.33
N ASN A 59 6.31 -7.07 11.37
CA ASN A 59 5.43 -8.19 11.72
C ASN A 59 5.21 -9.20 10.58
N HIS A 60 5.19 -8.75 9.33
CA HIS A 60 4.76 -9.58 8.19
C HIS A 60 5.91 -9.98 7.26
N LEU A 61 6.99 -9.19 7.24
CA LEU A 61 8.03 -9.32 6.24
C LEU A 61 9.40 -9.58 6.87
N LEU A 62 9.71 -9.00 8.05
CA LEU A 62 11.01 -9.14 8.72
C LEU A 62 11.02 -10.02 9.98
N THR A 63 9.87 -10.57 10.39
CA THR A 63 9.84 -11.50 11.55
C THR A 63 10.66 -12.77 11.29
N ASN A 64 10.77 -13.17 10.03
CA ASN A 64 11.43 -14.39 9.56
C ASN A 64 12.62 -14.06 8.64
N SER A 65 13.32 -12.96 8.90
CA SER A 65 14.49 -12.57 8.14
C SER A 65 15.67 -12.27 9.06
N ASN A 66 16.87 -12.21 8.46
CA ASN A 66 18.10 -11.89 9.19
C ASN A 66 18.24 -10.39 9.56
N THR A 67 17.25 -9.57 9.22
CA THR A 67 17.32 -8.09 9.30
C THR A 67 16.07 -7.54 9.97
N SER A 68 16.19 -6.43 10.69
CA SER A 68 15.04 -5.74 11.31
C SER A 68 15.06 -4.24 11.01
N VAL A 69 13.89 -3.58 10.95
CA VAL A 69 13.84 -2.12 10.76
C VAL A 69 14.25 -1.41 12.05
N HIS A 70 15.52 -1.03 12.16
CA HIS A 70 16.03 -0.21 13.25
C HIS A 70 15.75 1.28 12.98
N ASN A 71 15.10 1.97 13.92
CA ASN A 71 14.84 3.42 13.87
C ASN A 71 14.06 3.93 12.62
N GLY A 72 13.36 3.06 11.89
CA GLY A 72 12.59 3.44 10.70
C GLY A 72 13.43 3.56 9.43
N PHE A 73 14.64 3.02 9.45
CA PHE A 73 15.58 2.98 8.33
C PHE A 73 15.93 1.54 8.01
N VAL A 74 15.72 1.11 6.76
CA VAL A 74 16.29 -0.09 6.16
C VAL A 74 16.68 0.25 4.74
N ASP A 75 17.83 -0.22 4.30
CA ASP A 75 18.28 -0.19 2.91
C ASP A 75 19.14 -1.43 2.76
N ASP A 76 18.50 -2.56 2.44
CA ASP A 76 19.16 -3.86 2.45
C ASP A 76 18.46 -4.88 1.55
N GLU A 77 19.22 -5.90 1.17
CA GLU A 77 18.68 -7.11 0.58
C GLU A 77 18.29 -8.08 1.70
N ILE A 78 17.05 -8.56 1.64
CA ILE A 78 16.45 -9.38 2.69
C ILE A 78 16.29 -10.79 2.16
N THR A 79 16.91 -11.74 2.85
CA THR A 79 16.64 -13.17 2.66
C THR A 79 15.66 -13.65 3.73
N LEU A 80 14.61 -14.33 3.30
CA LEU A 80 13.62 -14.96 4.18
C LEU A 80 13.96 -16.44 4.44
N ASP A 81 13.28 -17.04 5.42
CA ASP A 81 13.43 -18.46 5.76
C ASP A 81 13.17 -19.43 4.58
N ASP A 82 12.38 -19.00 3.59
CA ASP A 82 12.10 -19.76 2.35
C ASP A 82 13.15 -19.53 1.25
N GLU A 83 14.30 -18.97 1.61
CA GLU A 83 15.43 -18.58 0.74
C GLU A 83 15.09 -17.49 -0.29
N SER A 84 13.88 -16.91 -0.25
CA SER A 84 13.52 -15.80 -1.14
C SER A 84 14.29 -14.54 -0.80
N THR A 85 14.76 -13.84 -1.81
CA THR A 85 15.54 -12.59 -1.70
C THR A 85 14.80 -11.43 -2.35
N PHE A 86 14.75 -10.29 -1.67
CA PHE A 86 14.21 -9.06 -2.24
C PHE A 86 14.89 -7.84 -1.59
N TYR A 87 14.93 -6.75 -2.32
CA TYR A 87 15.46 -5.49 -1.83
C TYR A 87 14.35 -4.65 -1.17
N ILE A 88 14.68 -3.99 -0.07
CA ILE A 88 13.81 -3.02 0.58
C ILE A 88 14.60 -1.78 1.01
N ASN A 89 14.04 -0.62 0.68
CA ASN A 89 14.47 0.67 1.18
C ASN A 89 13.29 1.35 1.89
N ALA A 90 13.36 1.47 3.20
CA ALA A 90 12.34 2.09 4.02
C ALA A 90 12.93 3.29 4.76
N ASN A 91 12.39 4.48 4.53
CA ASN A 91 12.74 5.71 5.22
C ASN A 91 11.46 6.39 5.75
N PRO A 92 11.56 7.33 6.70
CA PRO A 92 10.40 8.09 7.13
C PRO A 92 9.75 8.92 6.01
N GLY A 93 8.69 8.37 5.41
CA GLY A 93 7.88 8.98 4.37
C GLY A 93 8.10 8.38 2.97
N GLU A 94 8.94 7.36 2.88
CA GLU A 94 9.31 6.73 1.62
C GLU A 94 9.45 5.21 1.81
N LEU A 95 9.06 4.44 0.82
CA LEU A 95 9.25 2.99 0.78
C LEU A 95 9.49 2.56 -0.67
N SER A 96 10.53 1.76 -0.88
CA SER A 96 10.79 1.04 -2.12
C SER A 96 10.97 -0.45 -1.81
N ILE A 97 10.30 -1.32 -2.56
CA ILE A 97 10.42 -2.78 -2.47
C ILE A 97 10.62 -3.32 -3.87
N ARG A 98 11.63 -4.17 -4.08
CA ARG A 98 11.94 -4.79 -5.37
C ARG A 98 12.21 -6.28 -5.23
N ILE A 99 11.65 -7.10 -6.12
CA ILE A 99 11.90 -8.54 -6.17
C ILE A 99 12.17 -9.00 -7.60
N ASN A 100 13.27 -9.74 -7.76
CA ASN A 100 13.66 -10.38 -9.01
C ASN A 100 12.94 -11.74 -9.14
N LYS A 101 12.10 -11.87 -10.16
CA LYS A 101 11.29 -13.07 -10.46
C LYS A 101 12.09 -14.22 -11.03
N ASN A 102 13.25 -13.94 -11.61
CA ASN A 102 14.16 -14.99 -12.10
C ASN A 102 14.96 -15.65 -10.98
N GLU A 103 15.07 -14.98 -9.83
CA GLU A 103 15.80 -15.44 -8.65
C GLU A 103 14.87 -16.02 -7.58
N ASN A 104 13.56 -15.76 -7.69
CA ASN A 104 12.57 -16.13 -6.69
C ASN A 104 11.47 -17.02 -7.28
N SER A 105 10.85 -17.84 -6.43
CA SER A 105 9.68 -18.61 -6.85
C SER A 105 8.48 -17.70 -7.15
N GLU A 106 7.54 -18.17 -7.97
CA GLU A 106 6.28 -17.46 -8.23
C GLU A 106 5.51 -17.19 -6.93
N GLU A 107 5.47 -18.15 -6.01
CA GLU A 107 4.83 -18.01 -4.70
C GLU A 107 5.46 -16.88 -3.86
N SER A 108 6.79 -16.81 -3.85
CA SER A 108 7.55 -15.74 -3.17
C SER A 108 7.22 -14.36 -3.75
N CYS A 109 7.18 -14.27 -5.08
CA CYS A 109 6.82 -13.05 -5.78
C CYS A 109 5.39 -12.61 -5.45
N GLU A 110 4.42 -13.53 -5.50
CA GLU A 110 3.04 -13.24 -5.11
C GLU A 110 2.93 -12.78 -3.66
N ARG A 111 3.70 -13.38 -2.76
CA ARG A 111 3.72 -12.99 -1.35
C ARG A 111 4.21 -11.55 -1.16
N VAL A 112 5.30 -11.16 -1.83
CA VAL A 112 5.80 -9.77 -1.79
C VAL A 112 4.77 -8.80 -2.36
N LYS A 113 4.10 -9.15 -3.46
CA LYS A 113 3.02 -8.34 -4.04
C LYS A 113 1.86 -8.13 -3.06
N ARG A 114 1.40 -9.19 -2.37
CA ARG A 114 0.32 -9.08 -1.37
C ARG A 114 0.71 -8.14 -0.23
N ILE A 115 1.96 -8.18 0.21
CA ILE A 115 2.49 -7.26 1.22
C ILE A 115 2.45 -5.81 0.71
N CYS A 116 2.83 -5.58 -0.55
CA CYS A 116 2.77 -4.26 -1.17
C CYS A 116 1.33 -3.71 -1.24
N GLU A 117 0.35 -4.56 -1.58
CA GLU A 117 -1.07 -4.19 -1.55
C GLU A 117 -1.58 -3.85 -0.15
N ASP A 118 -1.19 -4.61 0.87
CA ASP A 118 -1.55 -4.31 2.26
C ASP A 118 -0.93 -2.98 2.74
N ILE A 119 0.33 -2.72 2.38
CA ILE A 119 1.01 -1.46 2.72
C ILE A 119 0.33 -0.27 2.03
N LYS A 120 -0.09 -0.43 0.77
CA LYS A 120 -0.85 0.59 0.06
C LYS A 120 -2.12 0.97 0.81
N VAL A 121 -2.86 0.00 1.33
CA VAL A 121 -4.04 0.27 2.18
C VAL A 121 -3.67 1.07 3.43
N ILE A 122 -2.56 0.74 4.10
CA ILE A 122 -2.07 1.47 5.29
C ILE A 122 -1.71 2.92 4.97
N ILE A 123 -1.08 3.15 3.82
CA ILE A 123 -0.67 4.48 3.36
C ILE A 123 -1.90 5.33 2.98
N GLU A 124 -2.88 4.72 2.32
CA GLU A 124 -4.11 5.37 1.86
C GLU A 124 -5.16 5.58 2.97
N ASP A 125 -5.09 4.81 4.07
CA ASP A 125 -5.99 4.96 5.22
C ASP A 125 -5.80 6.33 5.89
N ASN A 126 -6.88 7.01 6.28
CA ASN A 126 -6.84 8.40 6.80
C ASN A 126 -6.73 8.45 8.33
#